data_AF-A0A0R3TS67-F1
#
_entry.id   AF-A0A0R3TS67-F1
#
_cell.length_a   1.000
_cell.length_b   1.000
_cell.length_c   1.000
_cell.angle_alpha   90.00
_cell.angle_beta   90.00
_cell.angle_gamma   90.00
#
_symmetry.space_group_name_H-M   'P 1'
#
loop_
_entity.id
_entity.type
_entity.pdbx_description
1 polymer ?
#
loop_
_entity_poly.entity_id
_entity_poly.type
_entity_poly.pdbx_seq_one_letter_code
_entity_poly.pdbx_strand_id
1 'polypeptide(L)'
;MHTSEEVDSGGVGGKHAVKLFTRFDPKTVEHILREEYILGRIATATNQSPFIITYFEFMELRGYPAFLLSSGCGIDLFDLSVKCGGMTEEQAKFYVCELICGLEHLHSLGIVHCDIKPEIILLYHTGHIMIADFDFAMDQSVRGDPNYRNYAGGTPGYVASEILKRMTCTKKSDVWSMAAVIGDLVSVRMLRVTRVQLGNTKSGEWYKPFLANLTNPFQLFFTRCFRKDYRLRPAICEVKQLKFFEDVDWQMVENLKLTPPFHFLHEENSPQQLGNINDDSIVGGPRAPSEVDNDIVASRPKSHESISFHSDEDSILSRSPSLEFNKHCE
;
A
#
# COMPACT_ATOMS: atom_id res chain seq x y z
N MET A 1 -2.86 10.11 10.05
CA MET A 1 -4.12 9.58 10.61
C MET A 1 -5.13 9.77 9.50
N HIS A 2 -5.30 8.74 8.69
CA HIS A 2 -5.99 8.78 7.41
C HIS A 2 -7.41 8.26 7.61
N THR A 3 -8.39 8.92 7.02
CA THR A 3 -9.77 8.42 6.91
C THR A 3 -10.13 8.50 5.43
N SER A 4 -10.31 7.34 4.81
CA SER A 4 -10.82 7.24 3.45
C SER A 4 -12.34 7.28 3.50
N GLU A 5 -12.97 8.29 2.89
CA GLU A 5 -14.42 8.30 2.63
C GLU A 5 -14.65 7.87 1.18
N GLU A 6 -15.62 6.96 0.96
CA GLU A 6 -16.12 6.62 -0.38
C GLU A 6 -17.10 7.71 -0.83
N VAL A 7 -16.95 8.21 -2.06
CA VAL A 7 -17.88 9.19 -2.64
C VAL A 7 -18.45 8.62 -3.94
N ASP A 8 -19.78 8.48 -3.99
CA ASP A 8 -20.53 8.10 -5.19
C ASP A 8 -20.80 9.36 -6.03
N SER A 9 -20.01 9.57 -7.07
CA SER A 9 -20.21 10.66 -8.03
C SER A 9 -21.21 10.20 -9.09
N GLY A 10 -22.47 10.62 -8.93
CA GLY A 10 -23.53 10.40 -9.90
C GLY A 10 -23.15 10.94 -11.28
N GLY A 11 -22.65 10.07 -12.15
CA GLY A 11 -22.28 10.36 -13.54
C GLY A 11 -21.05 9.57 -14.00
N VAL A 12 -21.29 8.43 -14.66
CA VAL A 12 -20.29 7.50 -15.22
C VAL A 12 -19.46 6.73 -14.16
N GLY A 13 -20.16 6.09 -13.24
CA GLY A 13 -19.99 4.67 -12.91
C GLY A 13 -18.60 4.13 -12.52
N GLY A 14 -17.80 4.88 -11.77
CA GLY A 14 -16.60 4.37 -11.09
C GLY A 14 -16.63 4.71 -9.61
N LYS A 15 -16.34 3.75 -8.72
CA LYS A 15 -16.09 4.06 -7.31
C LYS A 15 -14.76 4.79 -7.17
N HIS A 16 -14.77 5.94 -6.52
CA HIS A 16 -13.57 6.74 -6.24
C HIS A 16 -13.25 6.70 -4.74
N ALA A 17 -11.97 6.85 -4.42
CA ALA A 17 -11.48 7.01 -3.06
C ALA A 17 -10.99 8.44 -2.85
N VAL A 18 -11.27 9.00 -1.68
CA VAL A 18 -10.80 10.34 -1.31
C VAL A 18 -9.76 10.24 -0.19
N LYS A 19 -8.53 10.70 -0.45
CA LYS A 19 -7.48 10.84 0.57
C LYS A 19 -7.56 12.25 1.16
N LEU A 20 -8.22 12.38 2.32
CA LEU A 20 -8.42 13.67 3.01
C LEU A 20 -7.22 14.01 3.91
N PHE A 21 -6.73 15.26 3.86
CA PHE A 21 -5.62 15.74 4.69
C PHE A 21 -6.11 16.68 5.78
N THR A 22 -5.94 16.27 7.04
CA THR A 22 -6.42 17.01 8.22
C THR A 22 -5.31 17.62 9.07
N ARG A 23 -4.04 17.35 8.74
CA ARG A 23 -2.85 17.86 9.44
C ARG A 23 -1.99 18.69 8.48
N PHE A 24 -1.48 19.80 8.99
CA PHE A 24 -0.74 20.79 8.19
C PHE A 24 0.54 21.26 8.86
N ASP A 25 1.21 20.40 9.65
CA ASP A 25 2.57 20.71 10.08
C ASP A 25 3.52 20.73 8.85
N PRO A 26 4.64 21.48 8.91
CA PRO A 26 5.50 21.70 7.74
C PRO A 26 5.96 20.42 7.04
N LYS A 27 6.22 19.35 7.80
CA LYS A 27 6.67 18.07 7.24
C LYS A 27 5.54 17.36 6.51
N THR A 28 4.34 17.36 7.09
CA THR A 28 3.15 16.78 6.43
C THR A 28 2.83 17.53 5.15
N VAL A 29 2.92 18.86 5.13
CA VAL A 29 2.70 19.65 3.90
C VAL A 29 3.73 19.31 2.82
N GLU A 30 5.01 19.16 3.18
CA GLU A 30 6.05 18.73 2.24
C GLU A 30 5.74 17.38 1.60
N HIS A 31 5.27 16.42 2.40
CA HIS A 31 4.86 15.09 1.94
C HIS A 31 3.66 15.16 0.98
N ILE A 32 2.64 15.95 1.30
CA ILE A 32 1.46 16.14 0.44
C ILE A 32 1.85 16.73 -0.91
N LEU A 33 2.64 17.81 -0.92
CA LEU A 33 3.07 18.47 -2.15
C LEU A 33 3.96 17.57 -3.00
N ARG A 34 4.83 16.76 -2.35
CA ARG A 34 5.64 15.76 -3.05
C ARG A 34 4.75 14.68 -3.69
N GLU A 35 3.81 14.15 -2.93
CA GLU A 35 2.91 13.11 -3.41
C GLU A 35 2.08 13.60 -4.60
N GLU A 36 1.49 14.80 -4.50
CA GLU A 36 0.74 15.43 -5.59
C GLU A 36 1.60 15.59 -6.85
N TYR A 37 2.83 16.10 -6.71
CA TYR A 37 3.76 16.26 -7.82
C TYR A 37 4.06 14.92 -8.51
N ILE A 38 4.37 13.88 -7.73
CA ILE A 38 4.70 12.55 -8.26
C ILE A 38 3.48 11.93 -8.95
N LEU A 39 2.31 11.96 -8.31
CA LEU A 39 1.07 11.43 -8.88
C LEU A 39 0.68 12.18 -10.17
N GLY A 40 0.82 13.50 -10.20
CA GLY A 40 0.57 14.30 -11.41
C GLY A 40 1.50 13.94 -12.57
N ARG A 41 2.78 13.63 -12.29
CA ARG A 41 3.71 13.13 -13.31
C ARG A 41 3.34 11.75 -13.83
N ILE A 42 2.90 10.85 -12.96
CA ILE A 42 2.42 9.52 -13.36
C ILE A 42 1.17 9.66 -14.22
N ALA A 43 0.19 10.45 -13.79
CA ALA A 43 -1.07 10.66 -14.50
C ALA A 43 -0.91 11.27 -15.90
N THR A 44 0.14 12.07 -16.12
CA THR A 44 0.45 12.71 -17.41
C THR A 44 1.43 11.92 -18.28
N ALA A 45 1.91 10.77 -17.82
CA ALA A 45 2.81 9.92 -18.59
C ALA A 45 2.12 9.34 -19.84
N THR A 46 2.85 9.25 -20.96
CA THR A 46 2.33 8.72 -22.24
C THR A 46 1.76 7.32 -22.12
N ASN A 47 2.34 6.48 -21.25
CA ASN A 47 1.84 5.16 -20.95
C ASN A 47 1.37 5.13 -19.50
N GLN A 48 0.24 4.49 -19.24
CA GLN A 48 -0.27 4.24 -17.90
C GLN A 48 -0.01 2.79 -17.50
N SER A 49 0.10 2.53 -16.20
CA SER A 49 0.23 1.18 -15.66
C SER A 49 -0.99 0.84 -14.81
N PRO A 50 -1.61 -0.34 -15.01
CA PRO A 50 -2.74 -0.77 -14.19
C PRO A 50 -2.34 -1.08 -12.74
N PHE A 51 -1.03 -1.19 -12.45
CA PHE A 51 -0.51 -1.52 -11.13
C PHE A 51 -0.21 -0.29 -10.29
N ILE A 52 -0.56 0.91 -10.73
CA ILE A 52 -0.37 2.16 -9.98
C ILE A 52 -1.73 2.79 -9.72
N ILE A 53 -1.95 3.30 -8.51
CA ILE A 53 -3.18 4.01 -8.17
C ILE A 53 -3.41 5.18 -9.15
N THR A 54 -4.63 5.30 -9.67
CA THR A 54 -4.97 6.39 -10.58
C THR A 54 -5.25 7.64 -9.76
N TYR A 55 -4.55 8.73 -10.09
CA TYR A 55 -4.80 10.06 -9.55
C TYR A 55 -5.62 10.88 -10.53
N PHE A 56 -6.76 11.39 -10.07
CA PHE A 56 -7.68 12.18 -10.89
C PHE A 56 -7.43 13.66 -10.73
N GLU A 57 -7.49 14.17 -9.49
CA GLU A 57 -7.28 15.58 -9.21
C GLU A 57 -6.97 15.86 -7.73
N PHE A 58 -6.43 17.06 -7.50
CA PHE A 58 -6.38 17.71 -6.20
C PHE A 58 -7.65 18.54 -6.02
N MET A 59 -8.34 18.35 -4.92
CA MET A 59 -9.60 19.03 -4.64
C MET A 59 -9.67 19.51 -3.19
N GLU A 60 -10.64 20.37 -2.91
CA GLU A 60 -11.03 20.71 -1.54
C GLU A 60 -12.34 19.97 -1.19
N LEU A 61 -12.35 19.27 -0.06
CA LEU A 61 -13.53 18.62 0.47
C LEU A 61 -13.76 19.07 1.92
N ARG A 62 -14.90 19.70 2.18
CA ARG A 62 -15.29 20.21 3.51
C ARG A 62 -14.22 21.14 4.14
N GLY A 63 -13.55 21.96 3.33
CA GLY A 63 -12.50 22.88 3.79
C GLY A 63 -11.13 22.23 4.02
N TYR A 64 -10.95 20.95 3.64
CA TYR A 64 -9.68 20.24 3.73
C TYR A 64 -9.18 19.86 2.33
N PRO A 65 -7.87 19.99 2.06
CA PRO A 65 -7.25 19.40 0.87
C PRO A 65 -7.49 17.90 0.79
N ALA A 66 -7.73 17.42 -0.42
CA ALA A 66 -7.93 16.01 -0.68
C ALA A 66 -7.44 15.61 -2.07
N PHE A 67 -7.04 14.34 -2.20
CA PHE A 67 -6.82 13.73 -3.52
C PHE A 67 -8.01 12.86 -3.89
N LEU A 68 -8.47 13.00 -5.14
CA LEU A 68 -9.41 12.06 -5.75
C LEU A 68 -8.63 10.95 -6.46
N LEU A 69 -8.84 9.70 -6.05
CA LEU A 69 -8.07 8.53 -6.45
C LEU A 69 -8.98 7.38 -6.92
N SER A 70 -8.43 6.41 -7.64
CA SER A 70 -9.14 5.14 -7.90
C SER A 70 -9.35 4.36 -6.61
N SER A 71 -10.51 3.71 -6.48
CA SER A 71 -10.82 2.91 -5.29
C SER A 71 -10.38 1.44 -5.43
N GLY A 72 -9.82 0.88 -4.37
CA GLY A 72 -9.57 -0.55 -4.19
C GLY A 72 -10.75 -1.28 -3.53
N CYS A 73 -10.55 -2.51 -3.06
CA CYS A 73 -11.54 -3.28 -2.31
C CYS A 73 -11.50 -3.05 -0.79
N GLY A 74 -10.70 -2.07 -0.33
CA GLY A 74 -10.59 -1.71 1.08
C GLY A 74 -9.67 -2.61 1.91
N ILE A 75 -8.94 -3.54 1.27
CA ILE A 75 -7.86 -4.29 1.89
C ILE A 75 -6.55 -4.09 1.13
N ASP A 76 -5.45 -4.30 1.85
CA ASP A 76 -4.10 -4.29 1.29
C ASP A 76 -3.46 -5.68 1.35
N LEU A 77 -2.23 -5.78 0.84
CA LEU A 77 -1.49 -7.03 0.83
C LEU A 77 -1.05 -7.48 2.23
N PHE A 78 -0.94 -6.56 3.20
CA PHE A 78 -0.71 -6.89 4.61
C PHE A 78 -1.90 -7.65 5.17
N ASP A 79 -3.10 -7.09 5.04
CA ASP A 79 -4.37 -7.69 5.48
C ASP A 79 -4.56 -9.07 4.87
N LEU A 80 -4.32 -9.20 3.55
CA LEU A 80 -4.42 -10.47 2.86
C LEU A 80 -3.43 -11.49 3.42
N SER A 81 -2.16 -11.09 3.62
CA SER A 81 -1.14 -11.97 4.18
C SER A 81 -1.47 -12.43 5.60
N VAL A 82 -2.03 -11.56 6.44
CA VAL A 82 -2.48 -11.89 7.81
C VAL A 82 -3.59 -12.93 7.73
N LYS A 83 -4.60 -12.71 6.90
CA LYS A 83 -5.78 -13.59 6.77
C LYS A 83 -5.42 -14.97 6.22
N CYS A 84 -4.48 -15.05 5.28
CA CYS A 84 -4.02 -16.33 4.72
C CYS A 84 -3.11 -17.11 5.68
N GLY A 85 -2.52 -16.45 6.68
CA GLY A 85 -1.48 -17.07 7.51
C GLY A 85 -0.21 -17.37 6.72
N GLY A 86 0.09 -16.57 5.69
CA GLY A 86 1.18 -16.80 4.73
C GLY A 86 0.72 -17.40 3.40
N MET A 87 1.57 -17.26 2.38
CA MET A 87 1.30 -17.63 0.99
C MET A 87 2.27 -18.71 0.51
N THR A 88 1.78 -19.55 -0.40
CA THR A 88 2.63 -20.47 -1.18
C THR A 88 3.55 -19.70 -2.14
N GLU A 89 4.59 -20.36 -2.66
CA GLU A 89 5.48 -19.72 -3.64
C GLU A 89 4.74 -19.26 -4.89
N GLU A 90 3.74 -20.02 -5.35
CA GLU A 90 3.00 -19.69 -6.56
C GLU A 90 2.06 -18.48 -6.34
N GLN A 91 1.40 -18.41 -5.18
CA GLN A 91 0.61 -17.24 -4.79
C GLN A 91 1.50 -15.99 -4.65
N ALA A 92 2.67 -16.13 -4.05
CA ALA A 92 3.64 -15.04 -3.94
C ALA A 92 4.24 -14.66 -5.30
N LYS A 93 4.44 -15.63 -6.21
CA LYS A 93 4.91 -15.41 -7.58
C LYS A 93 3.95 -14.50 -8.34
N PHE A 94 2.64 -14.73 -8.21
CA PHE A 94 1.62 -13.85 -8.80
C PHE A 94 1.83 -12.39 -8.38
N TYR A 95 1.83 -12.12 -7.06
CA TYR A 95 1.93 -10.75 -6.55
C TYR A 95 3.27 -10.07 -6.84
N VAL A 96 4.38 -10.81 -6.80
CA VAL A 96 5.67 -10.22 -7.17
C VAL A 96 5.74 -9.89 -8.66
N CYS A 97 5.10 -10.67 -9.55
CA CYS A 97 5.09 -10.36 -10.98
C CYS A 97 4.39 -9.02 -11.25
N GLU A 98 3.24 -8.79 -10.64
CA GLU A 98 2.52 -7.52 -10.76
C GLU A 98 3.30 -6.35 -10.16
N LEU A 99 3.90 -6.56 -8.98
CA LEU A 99 4.72 -5.55 -8.32
C LEU A 99 5.96 -5.19 -9.15
N ILE A 100 6.57 -6.16 -9.81
CA ILE A 100 7.67 -5.93 -10.77
C ILE A 100 7.21 -5.03 -11.91
N CYS A 101 6.04 -5.28 -12.51
CA CYS A 101 5.50 -4.45 -13.59
C CYS A 101 5.19 -3.01 -13.13
N GLY A 102 4.60 -2.85 -11.93
CA GLY A 102 4.36 -1.53 -11.34
C GLY A 102 5.66 -0.76 -11.09
N LEU A 103 6.65 -1.41 -10.47
CA LEU A 103 7.96 -0.79 -10.20
C LEU A 103 8.73 -0.48 -11.49
N GLU A 104 8.67 -1.35 -12.50
CA GLU A 104 9.29 -1.10 -13.80
C GLU A 104 8.69 0.13 -14.47
N HIS A 105 7.37 0.31 -14.40
CA HIS A 105 6.71 1.52 -14.88
C HIS A 105 7.24 2.78 -14.16
N LEU A 106 7.23 2.81 -12.83
CA LEU A 106 7.77 3.95 -12.05
C LEU A 106 9.23 4.24 -12.40
N HIS A 107 10.05 3.19 -12.46
CA HIS A 107 11.47 3.30 -12.77
C HIS A 107 11.71 3.82 -14.19
N SER A 108 10.84 3.52 -15.14
CA SER A 108 10.91 4.06 -16.50
C SER A 108 10.69 5.58 -16.54
N LEU A 109 9.88 6.11 -15.63
CA LEU A 109 9.62 7.55 -15.46
C LEU A 109 10.69 8.27 -14.62
N GLY A 110 11.70 7.54 -14.16
CA GLY A 110 12.72 8.05 -13.24
C GLY A 110 12.23 8.18 -11.80
N ILE A 111 11.06 7.63 -11.46
CA ILE A 111 10.48 7.66 -10.13
C ILE A 111 11.01 6.46 -9.34
N VAL A 112 11.37 6.69 -8.08
CA VAL A 112 11.70 5.65 -7.10
C VAL A 112 10.74 5.79 -5.94
N HIS A 113 10.06 4.72 -5.54
CA HIS A 113 9.01 4.81 -4.52
C HIS A 113 9.57 5.02 -3.11
N CYS A 114 10.70 4.38 -2.79
CA CYS A 114 11.44 4.50 -1.53
C CYS A 114 10.67 4.11 -0.23
N ASP A 115 9.43 3.57 -0.31
CA ASP A 115 8.67 3.03 0.84
C ASP A 115 7.74 1.85 0.47
N ILE A 116 8.22 0.95 -0.40
CA ILE A 116 7.46 -0.26 -0.73
C ILE A 116 7.31 -1.14 0.51
N LYS A 117 6.06 -1.44 0.88
CA LYS A 117 5.65 -2.29 2.01
C LYS A 117 4.27 -2.92 1.74
N PRO A 118 3.84 -3.95 2.46
CA PRO A 118 2.58 -4.62 2.16
C PRO A 118 1.35 -3.70 2.29
N GLU A 119 1.38 -2.74 3.21
CA GLU A 119 0.27 -1.80 3.51
C GLU A 119 -0.02 -0.80 2.38
N ILE A 120 0.94 -0.56 1.47
CA ILE A 120 0.78 0.39 0.35
C ILE A 120 0.46 -0.32 -0.96
N ILE A 121 0.45 -1.65 -0.95
CA ILE A 121 0.06 -2.48 -2.09
C ILE A 121 -1.41 -2.83 -1.88
N LEU A 122 -2.28 -1.98 -2.40
CA LEU A 122 -3.72 -2.15 -2.29
C LEU A 122 -4.22 -3.19 -3.27
N LEU A 123 -5.39 -3.75 -3.01
CA LEU A 123 -6.03 -4.72 -3.90
C LEU A 123 -7.23 -4.10 -4.60
N TYR A 124 -7.38 -4.38 -5.89
CA TYR A 124 -8.64 -4.22 -6.61
C TYR A 124 -9.63 -5.31 -6.17
N HIS A 125 -10.91 -5.08 -6.43
CA HIS A 125 -11.97 -6.10 -6.24
C HIS A 125 -11.71 -7.39 -7.03
N THR A 126 -10.95 -7.29 -8.11
CA THR A 126 -10.56 -8.42 -8.96
C THR A 126 -9.51 -9.33 -8.32
N GLY A 127 -8.75 -8.86 -7.31
CA GLY A 127 -7.61 -9.60 -6.75
C GLY A 127 -6.23 -9.10 -7.21
N HIS A 128 -6.19 -8.25 -8.24
CA HIS A 128 -4.97 -7.60 -8.75
C HIS A 128 -4.52 -6.46 -7.82
N ILE A 129 -3.24 -6.10 -7.86
CA ILE A 129 -2.69 -5.04 -7.01
C ILE A 129 -2.73 -3.65 -7.66
N MET A 130 -2.66 -2.62 -6.82
CA MET A 130 -2.21 -1.27 -7.17
C MET A 130 -1.26 -0.72 -6.10
N ILE A 131 -0.17 -0.09 -6.54
CA ILE A 131 0.78 0.60 -5.67
C ILE A 131 0.21 2.00 -5.36
N ALA A 132 0.15 2.34 -4.09
CA ALA A 132 -0.36 3.63 -3.59
C ALA A 132 0.66 4.31 -2.67
N ASP A 133 0.31 5.53 -2.21
CA ASP A 133 1.05 6.32 -1.21
C ASP A 133 2.48 6.74 -1.62
N PHE A 134 2.57 7.85 -2.35
CA PHE A 134 3.83 8.35 -2.94
C PHE A 134 4.48 9.47 -2.12
N ASP A 135 4.16 9.60 -0.84
CA ASP A 135 4.63 10.67 0.05
C ASP A 135 6.15 10.66 0.30
N PHE A 136 6.78 9.52 0.04
CA PHE A 136 8.20 9.24 0.14
C PHE A 136 8.92 9.11 -1.23
N ALA A 137 8.17 9.17 -2.33
CA ALA A 137 8.71 8.92 -3.66
C ALA A 137 9.63 10.04 -4.16
N MET A 138 10.64 9.67 -4.94
CA MET A 138 11.68 10.55 -5.43
C MET A 138 11.73 10.56 -6.96
N ASP A 139 11.86 11.74 -7.56
CA ASP A 139 11.93 11.94 -9.01
C ASP A 139 13.35 12.13 -9.53
N GLN A 140 14.05 11.04 -9.82
CA GLN A 140 15.47 11.06 -10.19
C GLN A 140 15.76 11.78 -11.53
N SER A 141 14.73 12.20 -12.26
CA SER A 141 14.91 13.03 -13.45
C SER A 141 15.32 14.47 -13.09
N VAL A 142 14.98 14.93 -11.89
CA VAL A 142 15.32 16.27 -11.39
C VAL A 142 16.75 16.27 -10.83
N ARG A 143 17.70 16.79 -11.61
CA ARG A 143 19.10 16.86 -11.19
C ARG A 143 19.27 17.88 -10.05
N GLY A 144 20.00 17.48 -9.02
CA GLY A 144 20.44 18.39 -7.96
C GLY A 144 19.43 18.64 -6.84
N ASP A 145 18.33 17.89 -6.77
CA ASP A 145 17.42 17.95 -5.62
C ASP A 145 18.21 17.59 -4.33
N PRO A 146 18.30 18.50 -3.35
CA PRO A 146 18.97 18.24 -2.08
C PRO A 146 18.37 17.05 -1.33
N ASN A 147 17.11 16.69 -1.57
CA ASN A 147 16.44 15.54 -0.96
C ASN A 147 17.05 14.19 -1.37
N TYR A 148 17.86 14.13 -2.45
CA TYR A 148 18.65 12.94 -2.80
C TYR A 148 19.76 12.63 -1.81
N ARG A 149 20.19 13.63 -1.03
CA ARG A 149 21.26 13.52 -0.04
C ARG A 149 20.63 13.50 1.34
N ASN A 150 20.91 12.46 2.12
CA ASN A 150 20.35 12.26 3.46
C ASN A 150 18.84 11.95 3.51
N TYR A 151 18.31 11.25 2.49
CA TYR A 151 16.95 10.74 2.52
C TYR A 151 16.69 9.95 3.82
N ALA A 152 15.61 10.30 4.51
CA ALA A 152 15.26 9.78 5.84
C ALA A 152 13.83 9.21 5.88
N GLY A 153 13.34 8.72 4.74
CA GLY A 153 12.04 8.08 4.61
C GLY A 153 12.11 6.56 4.61
N GLY A 154 10.93 5.94 4.59
CA GLY A 154 10.74 4.50 4.48
C GLY A 154 10.48 3.78 5.80
N THR A 155 9.90 2.58 5.69
CA THR A 155 9.42 1.77 6.82
C THR A 155 10.47 0.76 7.30
N PRO A 156 10.82 0.76 8.61
CA PRO A 156 11.76 -0.21 9.15
C PRO A 156 11.33 -1.67 8.90
N GLY A 157 12.25 -2.50 8.41
CA GLY A 157 11.98 -3.89 8.01
C GLY A 157 11.93 -4.08 6.49
N TYR A 158 11.49 -3.06 5.76
CA TYR A 158 11.43 -3.05 4.29
C TYR A 158 12.52 -2.20 3.65
N VAL A 159 13.01 -1.20 4.38
CA VAL A 159 14.01 -0.26 3.86
C VAL A 159 15.39 -0.91 3.66
N ALA A 160 16.01 -0.61 2.50
CA ALA A 160 17.34 -1.09 2.15
C ALA A 160 18.45 -0.52 3.04
N SER A 161 19.55 -1.26 3.20
CA SER A 161 20.63 -0.88 4.13
C SER A 161 21.30 0.47 3.81
N GLU A 162 21.38 0.85 2.53
CA GLU A 162 21.94 2.13 2.08
C GLU A 162 21.07 3.32 2.49
N ILE A 163 19.74 3.16 2.48
CA ILE A 163 18.80 4.17 2.95
C ILE A 163 18.93 4.37 4.47
N LEU A 164 19.06 3.27 5.23
CA LEU A 164 19.31 3.35 6.68
C LEU A 164 20.63 4.06 7.02
N LYS A 165 21.60 4.03 6.09
CA LYS A 165 22.88 4.75 6.18
C LYS A 165 22.81 6.17 5.64
N ARG A 166 21.60 6.67 5.34
CA ARG A 166 21.34 8.01 4.77
C ARG A 166 22.03 8.25 3.43
N MET A 167 22.32 7.18 2.70
CA MET A 167 22.81 7.25 1.33
C MET A 167 21.66 7.56 0.38
N THR A 168 21.98 7.87 -0.88
CA THR A 168 21.00 8.20 -1.90
C THR A 168 20.07 7.03 -2.23
N CYS A 169 18.75 7.28 -2.25
CA CYS A 169 17.76 6.30 -2.71
C CYS A 169 17.94 6.02 -4.20
N THR A 170 17.85 4.74 -4.57
CA THR A 170 18.00 4.30 -5.96
C THR A 170 16.86 3.37 -6.36
N LYS A 171 16.64 3.19 -7.66
CA LYS A 171 15.75 2.15 -8.19
C LYS A 171 16.04 0.75 -7.60
N LYS A 172 17.30 0.46 -7.27
CA LYS A 172 17.74 -0.80 -6.64
C LYS A 172 17.38 -0.89 -5.16
N SER A 173 17.00 0.23 -4.53
CA SER A 173 16.44 0.26 -3.17
C SER A 173 15.01 -0.28 -3.18
N ASP A 174 14.19 0.05 -4.17
CA ASP A 174 12.86 -0.56 -4.35
C ASP A 174 12.95 -2.08 -4.58
N VAL A 175 13.96 -2.56 -5.30
CA VAL A 175 14.20 -4.02 -5.50
C VAL A 175 14.41 -4.75 -4.18
N TRP A 176 15.10 -4.12 -3.22
CA TRP A 176 15.25 -4.67 -1.86
C TRP A 176 13.90 -4.70 -1.14
N SER A 177 13.17 -3.58 -1.15
CA SER A 177 11.90 -3.45 -0.45
C SER A 177 10.84 -4.40 -1.01
N MET A 178 10.77 -4.57 -2.33
CA MET A 178 9.98 -5.60 -3.00
C MET A 178 10.34 -6.99 -2.48
N ALA A 179 11.61 -7.38 -2.47
CA ALA A 179 12.01 -8.67 -1.94
C ALA A 179 11.67 -8.83 -0.45
N ALA A 180 11.69 -7.76 0.34
CA ALA A 180 11.27 -7.79 1.74
C ALA A 180 9.76 -8.07 1.86
N VAL A 181 8.92 -7.41 1.06
CA VAL A 181 7.47 -7.69 0.96
C VAL A 181 7.24 -9.17 0.64
N ILE A 182 7.85 -9.68 -0.42
CA ILE A 182 7.65 -11.08 -0.84
C ILE A 182 8.14 -12.06 0.21
N GLY A 183 9.26 -11.73 0.87
CA GLY A 183 9.76 -12.50 1.99
C GLY A 183 8.75 -12.59 3.13
N ASP A 184 7.92 -11.56 3.34
CA ASP A 184 6.92 -11.54 4.40
C ASP A 184 5.69 -12.37 4.06
N LEU A 185 5.24 -12.30 2.80
CA LEU A 185 4.12 -13.10 2.29
C LEU A 185 4.36 -14.60 2.52
N VAL A 186 5.58 -15.10 2.30
CA VAL A 186 5.89 -16.53 2.36
C VAL A 186 6.36 -17.01 3.74
N SER A 187 6.49 -16.11 4.71
CA SER A 187 7.10 -16.44 6.01
C SER A 187 6.14 -16.98 7.07
N VAL A 188 4.82 -16.88 6.90
CA VAL A 188 3.77 -17.22 7.91
C VAL A 188 3.85 -16.42 9.24
N ARG A 189 5.02 -15.91 9.63
CA ARG A 189 5.35 -15.37 10.98
C ARG A 189 5.90 -13.95 10.98
N MET A 190 5.85 -13.23 9.84
CA MET A 190 6.43 -11.90 9.73
C MET A 190 5.56 -10.77 10.31
N LEU A 191 4.59 -11.08 11.19
CA LEU A 191 3.73 -10.07 11.81
C LEU A 191 4.43 -9.18 12.86
N ARG A 192 5.75 -9.36 13.11
CA ARG A 192 6.52 -8.49 14.01
C ARG A 192 7.97 -8.34 13.53
N VAL A 193 8.30 -7.17 12.98
CA VAL A 193 9.71 -6.75 12.80
C VAL A 193 10.39 -6.76 14.17
N THR A 194 11.27 -7.73 14.39
CA THR A 194 12.03 -7.83 15.65
C THR A 194 13.19 -6.83 15.63
N ARG A 195 13.65 -6.40 16.81
CA ARG A 195 14.89 -5.59 16.93
C ARG A 195 16.11 -6.25 16.27
N VAL A 196 16.10 -7.59 16.19
CA VAL A 196 17.13 -8.39 15.50
C VAL A 196 17.07 -8.18 13.98
N GLN A 197 15.89 -8.17 13.37
CA GLN A 197 15.74 -7.88 11.92
C GLN A 197 16.18 -6.47 11.56
N LEU A 198 15.87 -5.49 12.41
CA LEU A 198 16.38 -4.11 12.30
C LEU A 198 17.92 -4.04 12.34
N GLY A 199 18.55 -4.82 13.24
CA GLY A 199 20.00 -4.94 13.35
C GLY A 199 20.63 -5.57 12.11
N ASN A 200 20.07 -6.69 11.63
CA ASN A 200 20.55 -7.42 10.45
C ASN A 200 20.40 -6.58 9.16
N THR A 201 19.30 -5.84 9.04
CA THR A 201 19.10 -4.92 7.89
C THR A 201 20.13 -3.80 7.87
N LYS A 202 20.53 -3.27 9.04
CA LYS A 202 21.62 -2.27 9.15
C LYS A 202 22.99 -2.85 8.81
N SER A 203 23.27 -4.10 9.19
CA SER A 203 24.50 -4.81 8.79
C SER A 203 24.50 -5.15 7.29
N GLY A 204 23.33 -5.08 6.63
CA GLY A 204 23.13 -5.46 5.23
C GLY A 204 23.03 -6.97 5.05
N GLU A 205 22.78 -7.69 6.13
CA GLU A 205 22.57 -9.13 6.14
C GLU A 205 21.07 -9.40 6.16
N TRP A 206 20.59 -10.08 5.13
CA TRP A 206 19.23 -10.59 5.10
C TRP A 206 19.33 -12.12 5.17
N TYR A 207 19.23 -12.66 6.38
CA TYR A 207 19.18 -14.10 6.59
C TYR A 207 17.89 -14.43 7.34
N LYS A 208 17.03 -15.22 6.69
CA LYS A 208 15.82 -15.73 7.31
C LYS A 208 15.85 -17.28 7.20
N PRO A 209 15.76 -18.02 8.32
CA PRO A 209 15.81 -19.48 8.31
C PRO A 209 14.75 -20.16 7.43
N PHE A 210 13.62 -19.50 7.13
CA PHE A 210 12.58 -20.09 6.28
C PHE A 210 13.01 -20.28 4.83
N LEU A 211 14.03 -19.56 4.35
CA LEU A 211 14.50 -19.68 2.97
C LEU A 211 14.92 -21.11 2.64
N ALA A 212 15.39 -21.86 3.64
CA ALA A 212 15.78 -23.25 3.49
C ALA A 212 14.62 -24.16 3.03
N ASN A 213 13.36 -23.74 3.26
CA ASN A 213 12.17 -24.50 2.86
C ASN A 213 11.64 -24.10 1.48
N LEU A 214 12.24 -23.09 0.84
CA LEU A 214 11.81 -22.62 -0.48
C LEU A 214 12.54 -23.34 -1.61
N THR A 215 12.00 -23.28 -2.82
CA THR A 215 12.66 -23.78 -4.02
C THR A 215 13.96 -23.03 -4.32
N ASN A 216 14.93 -23.71 -4.92
CA ASN A 216 16.22 -23.11 -5.29
C ASN A 216 16.08 -21.84 -6.15
N PRO A 217 15.19 -21.77 -7.17
CA PRO A 217 14.95 -20.54 -7.91
C PRO A 217 14.50 -19.38 -7.03
N PHE A 218 13.62 -19.63 -6.06
CA PHE A 218 13.10 -18.57 -5.19
C PHE A 218 14.12 -18.10 -4.14
N GLN A 219 14.91 -19.03 -3.58
CA GLN A 219 16.07 -18.68 -2.77
C GLN A 219 17.08 -17.82 -3.55
N LEU A 220 17.30 -18.12 -4.83
CA LEU A 220 18.18 -17.34 -5.70
C LEU A 220 17.62 -15.94 -5.96
N PHE A 221 16.30 -15.80 -6.14
CA PHE A 221 15.64 -14.49 -6.22
C PHE A 221 15.98 -13.61 -5.03
N PHE A 222 15.79 -14.11 -3.81
CA PHE A 222 16.13 -13.37 -2.59
C PHE A 222 17.64 -13.06 -2.49
N THR A 223 18.49 -14.03 -2.82
CA THR A 223 19.95 -13.86 -2.79
C THR A 223 20.42 -12.75 -3.75
N ARG A 224 19.76 -12.59 -4.91
CA ARG A 224 20.04 -11.54 -5.88
C ARG A 224 19.52 -10.18 -5.44
N CYS A 225 18.35 -10.11 -4.81
CA CYS A 225 17.75 -8.85 -4.37
C CYS A 225 18.38 -8.29 -3.08
N PHE A 226 18.81 -9.15 -2.15
CA PHE A 226 19.38 -8.73 -0.86
C PHE A 226 20.90 -8.52 -0.87
N ARG A 227 21.46 -8.08 -2.01
CA ARG A 227 22.89 -7.71 -2.06
C ARG A 227 23.12 -6.44 -1.25
N LYS A 228 24.05 -6.50 -0.29
CA LYS A 228 24.44 -5.35 0.55
C LYS A 228 24.92 -4.17 -0.27
N ASP A 229 25.74 -4.43 -1.29
CA ASP A 229 26.08 -3.42 -2.30
C ASP A 229 24.94 -3.33 -3.32
N TYR A 230 24.19 -2.23 -3.29
CA TYR A 230 23.04 -2.01 -4.16
C TYR A 230 23.42 -2.04 -5.66
N ARG A 231 24.70 -1.77 -6.00
CA ARG A 231 25.21 -1.83 -7.39
C ARG A 231 25.23 -3.26 -7.93
N LEU A 232 25.29 -4.25 -7.04
CA LEU A 232 25.27 -5.68 -7.38
C LEU A 232 23.86 -6.27 -7.40
N ARG A 233 22.84 -5.51 -6.99
CA ARG A 233 21.44 -5.93 -7.16
C ARG A 233 21.06 -5.82 -8.64
N PRO A 234 20.18 -6.70 -9.15
CA PRO A 234 19.60 -6.53 -10.47
C PRO A 234 18.73 -5.27 -10.53
N ALA A 235 18.62 -4.66 -11.71
CA ALA A 235 17.59 -3.68 -12.02
C ALA A 235 16.25 -4.42 -12.11
N ILE A 236 15.14 -3.71 -11.97
CA ILE A 236 13.82 -4.35 -11.95
C ILE A 236 13.55 -5.18 -13.22
N CYS A 237 13.99 -4.71 -14.40
CA CYS A 237 13.92 -5.45 -15.66
C CYS A 237 14.82 -6.71 -15.68
N GLU A 238 15.95 -6.70 -14.98
CA GLU A 238 16.85 -7.87 -14.83
C GLU A 238 16.26 -8.89 -13.83
N VAL A 239 15.40 -8.46 -12.90
CA VAL A 239 14.67 -9.38 -12.00
C VAL A 239 13.74 -10.28 -12.80
N LYS A 240 13.05 -9.75 -13.84
CA LYS A 240 12.18 -10.52 -14.74
C LYS A 240 12.88 -11.72 -15.40
N GLN A 241 14.21 -11.68 -15.52
CA GLN A 241 15.03 -12.70 -16.19
C GLN A 241 15.53 -13.80 -15.23
N LEU A 242 15.19 -13.74 -13.95
CA LEU A 242 15.60 -14.75 -12.99
C LEU A 242 14.86 -16.07 -13.23
N LYS A 243 15.53 -17.19 -12.92
CA LYS A 243 15.01 -18.56 -13.10
C LYS A 243 13.64 -18.78 -12.43
N PHE A 244 13.34 -18.05 -11.37
CA PHE A 244 12.05 -18.13 -10.67
C PHE A 244 10.86 -17.66 -11.52
N PHE A 245 11.11 -16.88 -12.58
CA PHE A 245 10.10 -16.31 -13.47
C PHE A 245 10.20 -16.83 -14.91
N GLU A 246 10.89 -17.95 -15.13
CA GLU A 246 11.12 -18.45 -16.49
C GLU A 246 9.84 -18.89 -17.20
N ASP A 247 8.82 -19.24 -16.43
CA ASP A 247 7.50 -19.69 -16.83
C ASP A 247 6.49 -18.53 -16.96
N VAL A 248 6.90 -17.30 -16.65
CA VAL A 248 6.01 -16.14 -16.62
C VAL A 248 5.87 -15.51 -18.00
N ASP A 249 4.62 -15.47 -18.50
CA ASP A 249 4.26 -14.61 -19.63
C ASP A 249 4.02 -13.18 -19.14
N TRP A 250 5.04 -12.33 -19.28
CA TRP A 250 4.99 -10.94 -18.85
C TRP A 250 3.95 -10.11 -19.60
N GLN A 251 3.62 -10.45 -20.85
CA GLN A 251 2.57 -9.75 -21.58
C GLN A 251 1.20 -10.09 -20.97
N MET A 252 0.99 -11.32 -20.51
CA MET A 252 -0.22 -11.65 -19.75
C MET A 252 -0.30 -10.92 -18.41
N VAL A 253 0.82 -10.79 -17.68
CA VAL A 253 0.87 -10.00 -16.44
C VAL A 253 0.47 -8.56 -16.73
N GLU A 254 1.17 -7.88 -17.65
CA GLU A 254 0.96 -6.47 -17.98
C GLU A 254 -0.46 -6.14 -18.44
N ASN A 255 -1.15 -7.10 -19.07
CA ASN A 255 -2.52 -6.95 -19.55
C ASN A 255 -3.59 -7.48 -18.57
N LEU A 256 -3.23 -7.75 -17.30
CA LEU A 256 -4.12 -8.29 -16.27
C LEU A 256 -4.86 -9.57 -16.74
N LYS A 257 -4.13 -10.48 -17.39
CA LYS A 257 -4.69 -11.75 -17.91
C LYS A 257 -4.39 -12.97 -17.06
N LEU A 258 -3.48 -12.84 -16.08
CA LEU A 258 -3.30 -13.88 -15.08
C LEU A 258 -4.49 -13.88 -14.11
N THR A 259 -4.90 -15.06 -13.65
CA THR A 259 -5.99 -15.18 -12.67
C THR A 259 -5.43 -14.92 -11.27
N PRO A 260 -5.96 -13.95 -10.51
CA PRO A 260 -5.53 -13.72 -9.14
C PRO A 260 -5.78 -14.95 -8.25
N PRO A 261 -4.87 -15.26 -7.32
CA PRO A 261 -5.00 -16.43 -6.44
C PRO A 261 -6.11 -16.30 -5.40
N PHE A 262 -6.62 -15.08 -5.16
CA PHE A 262 -7.64 -14.78 -4.17
C PHE A 262 -8.76 -13.95 -4.80
N HIS A 263 -10.01 -14.32 -4.51
CA HIS A 263 -11.21 -13.62 -4.95
C HIS A 263 -11.93 -13.02 -3.75
N PHE A 264 -12.37 -11.77 -3.89
CA PHE A 264 -13.19 -11.10 -2.89
C PHE A 264 -14.65 -11.21 -3.34
N LEU A 265 -15.50 -11.83 -2.53
CA LEU A 265 -16.93 -11.86 -2.83
C LEU A 265 -17.49 -10.46 -2.60
N HIS A 266 -18.24 -9.95 -3.59
CA HIS A 266 -19.14 -8.85 -3.35
C HIS A 266 -20.27 -9.36 -2.45
N GLU A 267 -20.55 -8.67 -1.33
CA GLU A 267 -21.88 -8.74 -0.73
C GLU A 267 -22.87 -8.08 -1.70
N GLU A 268 -23.23 -8.76 -2.79
CA GLU A 268 -24.40 -8.39 -3.56
C GLU A 268 -25.65 -8.77 -2.76
N ASN A 269 -26.38 -7.75 -2.30
CA ASN A 269 -27.76 -7.81 -1.82
C ASN A 269 -28.06 -8.91 -0.78
N SER A 270 -27.78 -8.62 0.49
CA SER A 270 -28.66 -9.15 1.53
C SER A 270 -30.06 -8.54 1.31
N PRO A 271 -31.13 -9.33 1.06
CA PRO A 271 -32.46 -8.77 1.05
C PRO A 271 -32.71 -8.15 2.42
N GLN A 272 -32.89 -6.83 2.46
CA GLN A 272 -33.39 -6.16 3.65
C GLN A 272 -34.69 -6.84 4.02
N GLN A 273 -34.66 -7.70 5.04
CA GLN A 273 -35.89 -8.10 5.72
C GLN A 273 -36.48 -6.82 6.27
N LEU A 274 -37.49 -6.31 5.57
CA LEU A 274 -38.37 -5.27 6.07
C LEU A 274 -39.07 -5.85 7.29
N GLY A 275 -38.44 -5.71 8.45
CA GLY A 275 -39.04 -6.03 9.73
C GLY A 275 -40.20 -5.08 9.94
N ASN A 276 -41.42 -5.60 9.80
CA ASN A 276 -42.64 -4.95 10.25
C ASN A 276 -42.48 -4.55 11.72
N ILE A 277 -42.35 -3.24 11.97
CA ILE A 277 -42.62 -2.67 13.28
C ILE A 277 -43.84 -1.77 13.09
N ASN A 278 -45.01 -2.35 13.32
CA ASN A 278 -46.13 -1.60 13.87
C ASN A 278 -45.86 -1.53 15.37
N ASP A 279 -45.63 -0.35 15.93
CA ASP A 279 -46.57 0.18 16.94
C ASP A 279 -46.29 1.65 17.24
N ASP A 280 -47.38 2.33 17.53
CA ASP A 280 -47.55 3.75 17.77
C ASP A 280 -46.73 4.28 18.94
N SER A 281 -46.02 5.39 18.75
CA SER A 281 -46.12 6.55 19.65
C SER A 281 -45.20 7.71 19.25
N ILE A 282 -45.76 8.91 19.40
CA ILE A 282 -45.16 10.25 19.50
C ILE A 282 -45.42 11.17 18.28
N VAL A 283 -46.53 11.90 18.46
CA VAL A 283 -46.91 13.14 17.81
C VAL A 283 -45.91 14.25 18.21
N GLY A 284 -45.43 15.04 17.24
CA GLY A 284 -44.76 16.33 17.51
C GLY A 284 -43.99 16.89 16.32
N GLY A 285 -44.54 17.95 15.70
CA GLY A 285 -44.01 18.61 14.49
C GLY A 285 -42.71 19.43 14.66
N PRO A 286 -42.31 20.16 13.60
CA PRO A 286 -40.95 20.68 13.44
C PRO A 286 -40.71 21.98 14.22
N ARG A 287 -39.51 22.13 14.79
CA ARG A 287 -39.02 23.42 15.33
C ARG A 287 -37.66 23.78 14.72
N ALA A 288 -37.60 25.02 14.25
CA ALA A 288 -36.44 25.70 13.65
C ALA A 288 -35.52 26.30 14.75
N PRO A 289 -34.33 26.84 14.40
CA PRO A 289 -33.15 26.88 15.25
C PRO A 289 -33.07 28.15 16.13
N SER A 290 -32.30 28.08 17.22
CA SER A 290 -31.89 29.25 18.00
C SER A 290 -30.37 29.37 18.09
N GLU A 291 -29.95 30.62 17.95
CA GLU A 291 -28.61 31.20 17.87
C GLU A 291 -27.71 31.04 19.11
N VAL A 292 -26.41 30.91 18.81
CA VAL A 292 -25.22 31.61 19.35
C VAL A 292 -24.88 31.50 20.85
N ASP A 293 -23.67 31.01 21.14
CA ASP A 293 -22.72 31.75 21.99
C ASP A 293 -21.26 31.42 21.68
N ASN A 294 -20.47 32.48 21.52
CA ASN A 294 -19.01 32.48 21.41
C ASN A 294 -18.43 32.57 22.83
N ASP A 295 -17.41 31.77 23.15
CA ASP A 295 -16.33 32.28 23.99
C ASP A 295 -15.03 31.48 23.83
N ILE A 296 -13.95 32.24 23.67
CA ILE A 296 -12.57 31.80 23.45
C ILE A 296 -11.88 31.70 24.81
N VAL A 297 -11.31 30.54 25.18
CA VAL A 297 -10.14 30.50 26.07
C VAL A 297 -9.14 29.44 25.58
N ALA A 298 -7.96 29.93 25.21
CA ALA A 298 -6.79 29.13 24.88
C ALA A 298 -6.26 28.36 26.09
N SER A 299 -6.01 27.06 25.94
CA SER A 299 -4.97 26.38 26.70
C SER A 299 -4.35 25.24 25.87
N ARG A 300 -3.02 25.23 25.80
CA ARG A 300 -2.15 24.27 25.09
C ARG A 300 -2.44 22.82 25.50
N PRO A 301 -2.31 21.83 24.60
CA PRO A 301 -1.97 20.48 25.00
C PRO A 301 -0.45 20.32 25.10
N LYS A 302 -0.03 19.76 26.23
CA LYS A 302 1.31 19.28 26.51
C LYS A 302 1.66 18.08 25.62
N SER A 303 2.95 17.99 25.35
CA SER A 303 3.64 16.89 24.70
C SER A 303 3.53 15.57 25.47
N HIS A 304 3.60 14.47 24.69
CA HIS A 304 3.83 13.08 25.07
C HIS A 304 2.78 12.39 25.93
N GLU A 305 2.06 11.44 25.31
CA GLU A 305 1.85 10.12 25.92
C GLU A 305 1.47 9.08 24.86
N SER A 306 2.20 7.97 24.91
CA SER A 306 2.00 6.71 24.21
C SER A 306 0.69 6.06 24.68
N ILE A 307 -0.14 5.55 23.78
CA ILE A 307 -1.32 4.77 24.17
C ILE A 307 -1.21 3.35 23.61
N SER A 308 -1.13 2.41 24.55
CA SER A 308 -1.38 0.98 24.40
C SER A 308 -2.87 0.70 24.22
N PHE A 309 -3.19 -0.26 23.36
CA PHE A 309 -4.55 -0.77 23.19
C PHE A 309 -4.99 -1.60 24.42
N HIS A 310 -6.15 -1.28 24.98
CA HIS A 310 -7.01 -2.25 25.65
C HIS A 310 -8.08 -2.68 24.66
N SER A 311 -8.13 -3.98 24.41
CA SER A 311 -9.09 -4.66 23.56
C SER A 311 -10.32 -5.02 24.40
N ASP A 312 -11.47 -4.46 24.05
CA ASP A 312 -12.73 -5.16 24.23
C ASP A 312 -12.90 -6.08 23.01
N GLU A 313 -12.66 -7.38 23.22
CA GLU A 313 -12.45 -8.38 22.17
C GLU A 313 -13.70 -8.84 21.38
N ASP A 314 -14.92 -8.35 21.65
CA ASP A 314 -16.13 -9.09 21.19
C ASP A 314 -17.12 -8.34 20.28
N SER A 315 -16.74 -7.28 19.54
CA SER A 315 -17.73 -6.61 18.66
C SER A 315 -17.31 -6.13 17.27
N ILE A 316 -16.09 -6.43 16.79
CA ILE A 316 -15.62 -5.99 15.45
C ILE A 316 -15.26 -7.18 14.55
N LEU A 317 -16.11 -8.20 14.53
CA LEU A 317 -16.02 -9.31 13.55
C LEU A 317 -17.21 -9.36 12.58
N SER A 318 -18.01 -8.30 12.46
CA SER A 318 -19.05 -8.22 11.43
C SER A 318 -18.80 -7.00 10.54
N ARG A 319 -18.74 -7.23 9.22
CA ARG A 319 -18.45 -6.29 8.11
C ARG A 319 -17.01 -6.26 7.57
N SER A 320 -16.38 -7.43 7.42
CA SER A 320 -15.33 -7.63 6.41
C SER A 320 -15.91 -8.44 5.26
N PRO A 321 -15.56 -8.15 3.98
CA PRO A 321 -15.96 -9.00 2.85
C PRO A 321 -15.53 -10.45 3.11
N SER A 322 -16.42 -11.40 2.82
CA SER A 322 -16.13 -12.82 2.93
C SER A 322 -15.12 -13.24 1.85
N LEU A 323 -14.09 -13.97 2.28
CA LEU A 323 -13.05 -14.54 1.41
C LEU A 323 -13.41 -15.99 1.09
N GLU A 324 -13.48 -16.35 -0.19
CA GLU A 324 -13.49 -17.76 -0.60
C GLU A 324 -12.15 -18.16 -1.21
N PHE A 325 -11.65 -19.32 -0.78
CA PHE A 325 -10.42 -19.91 -1.29
C PHE A 325 -10.69 -20.64 -2.60
N ASN A 326 -9.86 -20.40 -3.61
CA ASN A 326 -9.96 -21.16 -4.86
C ASN A 326 -9.46 -22.60 -4.61
N LYS A 327 -10.37 -23.58 -4.62
CA LYS A 327 -10.09 -25.00 -4.35
C LYS A 327 -9.37 -25.73 -5.52
N HIS A 328 -8.57 -25.04 -6.32
CA HIS A 328 -8.03 -25.59 -7.59
C HIS A 328 -6.51 -25.42 -7.77
N CYS A 329 -5.75 -25.48 -6.68
CA CYS A 329 -4.31 -25.76 -6.73
C CYS A 329 -3.95 -26.72 -5.59
N GLU A 330 -4.24 -28.01 -5.77
CA GLU A 330 -3.57 -29.11 -5.06
C GLU A 330 -2.37 -29.61 -5.87
#